data_AF-A0A9P5J395-F1
#
_entry.id   AF-A0A9P5J395-F1
#
_cell.length_a   1.000
_cell.length_b   1.000
_cell.length_c   1.000
_cell.angle_alpha   90.00
_cell.angle_beta   90.00
_cell.angle_gamma   90.00
#
_symmetry.space_group_name_H-M   'P 1'
#
loop_
_entity.id
_entity.type
_entity.pdbx_description
1 polymer ?
#
loop_
_entity_poly.entity_id
_entity_poly.type
_entity_poly.pdbx_seq_one_letter_code
_entity_poly.pdbx_strand_id
1 'polypeptide(L)' 'IWFFADNTGALQCIYKGTPGLDQDCSTLFRKTIHEILDCHPSMKITIEWVPGHHNILGNEMADTLAKRA' A
#
# COMPACT_ATOMS: atom_id res chain seq x y z
N ILE A 1 -7.62 9.40 -3.21
CA ILE A 1 -7.72 7.98 -2.77
C ILE A 1 -6.85 7.81 -1.53
N TRP A 2 -7.30 7.05 -0.54
CA TRP A 2 -6.57 6.81 0.69
C TRP A 2 -6.32 5.31 0.84
N PHE A 3 -5.06 4.94 1.04
CA PHE A 3 -4.64 3.58 1.37
C PHE A 3 -4.09 3.57 2.79
N PHE A 4 -4.51 2.58 3.58
CA PHE A 4 -4.01 2.36 4.92
C PHE A 4 -3.33 0.99 4.96
N ALA A 5 -2.16 0.92 5.59
CA ALA A 5 -1.43 -0.33 5.78
C ALA A 5 -0.73 -0.35 7.13
N ASP A 6 -0.66 -1.51 7.76
CA ASP A 6 0.06 -1.70 9.03
C ASP A 6 1.49 -2.23 8.84
N ASN A 7 1.79 -2.77 7.65
CA ASN A 7 3.10 -3.26 7.29
C ASN A 7 4.04 -2.12 6.88
N THR A 8 4.86 -1.68 7.83
CA THR A 8 5.90 -0.66 7.61
C THR A 8 6.93 -1.07 6.56
N GLY A 9 7.23 -2.38 6.42
CA GLY A 9 8.11 -2.90 5.38
C GLY A 9 7.53 -2.69 3.98
N ALA A 10 6.25 -3.00 3.78
CA ALA A 10 5.55 -2.76 2.52
C ALA A 10 5.52 -1.27 2.16
N LEU A 11 5.24 -0.41 3.13
CA LEU A 11 5.29 1.05 2.93
C LEU A 11 6.69 1.54 2.56
N GLN A 12 7.74 1.02 3.21
CA GLN A 12 9.11 1.35 2.85
C GLN A 12 9.48 0.87 1.45
N CYS A 13 9.04 -0.32 1.04
CA CYS A 13 9.26 -0.83 -0.31
C CYS A 13 8.57 0.05 -1.36
N ILE A 14 7.32 0.43 -1.12
CA ILE A 14 6.59 1.36 -1.99
C ILE A 14 7.26 2.72 -2.02
N TYR A 15 7.72 3.27 -0.90
CA TYR A 15 8.28 4.62 -0.85
C TYR A 15 9.68 4.71 -1.45
N LYS A 16 10.60 3.86 -0.97
CA LYS A 16 12.03 3.91 -1.34
C LYS A 16 12.32 3.23 -2.68
N GLY A 17 11.52 2.24 -3.07
CA GLY A 17 11.87 1.30 -4.13
C GLY A 17 13.02 0.40 -3.67
N THR A 18 12.74 -0.84 -3.30
CA THR A 18 13.76 -1.72 -2.72
C THR A 18 14.40 -2.60 -3.79
N PRO A 19 15.74 -2.69 -3.92
CA PRO A 19 16.43 -3.75 -4.68
C PRO A 19 16.28 -5.12 -3.98
N GLY A 20 15.60 -6.12 -4.57
CA GLY A 20 15.33 -7.42 -3.94
C GLY A 20 14.39 -8.36 -4.72
N LEU A 21 14.22 -9.61 -4.24
CA LEU A 21 13.46 -10.69 -4.88
C LEU A 21 11.91 -10.57 -4.74
N ASP A 22 11.42 -9.74 -3.83
CA ASP A 22 9.98 -9.54 -3.55
C ASP A 22 9.47 -8.18 -4.05
N GLN A 23 9.99 -7.76 -5.22
CA GLN A 23 9.73 -6.44 -5.79
C GLN A 23 8.42 -6.34 -6.55
N ASP A 24 7.96 -7.43 -7.15
CA ASP A 24 6.97 -7.38 -8.24
C ASP A 24 5.70 -6.63 -7.83
N CYS A 25 5.19 -6.92 -6.63
CA CYS A 25 4.02 -6.24 -6.08
C CYS A 25 4.27 -4.74 -5.85
N SER A 26 5.41 -4.37 -5.26
CA SER A 26 5.74 -2.96 -4.97
C SER A 26 6.01 -2.17 -6.25
N THR A 27 6.68 -2.78 -7.23
CA THR A 27 6.97 -2.18 -8.55
C THR A 27 5.69 -2.00 -9.35
N LEU A 28 4.83 -3.03 -9.40
CA LEU A 28 3.53 -2.95 -10.06
C LEU A 28 2.67 -1.86 -9.43
N PHE A 29 2.56 -1.83 -8.10
CA PHE A 29 1.80 -0.82 -7.39
C PHE A 29 2.28 0.60 -7.72
N ARG A 30 3.60 0.84 -7.66
CA ARG A 30 4.19 2.14 -8.02
C ARG A 30 3.89 2.51 -9.46
N LYS A 31 4.11 1.60 -10.41
CA LYS A 31 3.86 1.82 -11.83
C LYS A 31 2.41 2.22 -12.08
N THR A 32 1.47 1.44 -11.55
CA THR A 32 0.03 1.71 -11.70
C THR A 32 -0.36 3.04 -11.07
N ILE A 33 0.15 3.38 -9.88
CA ILE A 33 -0.13 4.68 -9.26
C ILE A 33 0.39 5.83 -10.13
N HIS A 34 1.61 5.72 -10.65
CA HIS A 34 2.19 6.74 -11.53
C HIS A 34 1.35 6.91 -12.80
N GLU A 35 0.96 5.82 -13.46
CA GLU A 35 0.09 5.86 -14.65
C GLU A 35 -1.24 6.58 -14.36
N ILE A 36 -1.89 6.30 -13.23
CA ILE A 36 -3.16 6.95 -12.90
C ILE A 36 -2.95 8.45 -12.59
N LEU A 37 -1.87 8.80 -11.89
CA LEU A 37 -1.53 10.19 -11.57
C LEU A 37 -1.16 11.00 -12.83
N ASP A 38 -0.46 10.37 -13.78
CA ASP A 38 -0.12 10.98 -15.07
C ASP A 38 -1.38 11.25 -15.91
N CYS A 39 -2.35 10.32 -15.90
CA CYS A 39 -3.65 10.51 -16.56
C CYS A 39 -4.55 11.52 -15.83
N HIS A 40 -4.39 11.71 -14.53
CA HIS A 40 -5.25 12.58 -13.70
C HIS A 40 -4.43 13.49 -12.78
N PRO A 41 -3.85 14.59 -13.29
CA PRO A 41 -2.91 15.44 -12.54
C PRO A 41 -3.50 16.11 -11.28
N SER A 42 -4.82 16.24 -11.20
CA SER A 42 -5.52 16.79 -10.03
C SER A 42 -5.81 15.74 -8.94
N MET A 43 -5.65 14.46 -9.25
CA MET A 43 -5.91 13.37 -8.33
C MET A 43 -4.81 13.29 -7.28
N LYS A 44 -5.20 13.10 -6.02
CA LYS A 44 -4.29 12.87 -4.90
C LYS A 44 -4.46 11.46 -4.37
N ILE A 45 -3.35 10.77 -4.18
CA ILE A 45 -3.29 9.48 -3.51
C ILE A 45 -2.50 9.65 -2.23
N THR A 46 -3.12 9.27 -1.11
CA THR A 46 -2.52 9.27 0.22
C THR A 46 -2.29 7.82 0.63
N ILE A 47 -1.12 7.52 1.16
CA ILE A 47 -0.78 6.22 1.74
C ILE A 47 -0.33 6.48 3.17
N GLU A 48 -1.03 5.90 4.14
CA GLU A 48 -0.84 6.17 5.57
C GLU A 48 -0.64 4.87 6.35
N TRP A 49 0.21 4.93 7.37
CA TRP A 49 0.41 3.80 8.26
C TRP A 49 -0.65 3.79 9.36
N VAL A 50 -1.17 2.60 9.69
CA VAL A 50 -2.05 2.38 10.83
C VAL A 50 -1.51 1.25 11.70
N PRO A 51 -1.70 1.29 13.02
CA PRO A 51 -1.26 0.20 13.87
C PRO A 51 -2.16 -1.05 13.70
N GLY A 52 -1.55 -2.21 13.42
CA GLY A 52 -2.25 -3.50 13.31
C GLY A 52 -2.61 -4.08 14.68
N HIS A 53 -3.68 -4.87 14.78
CA HIS A 53 -4.18 -5.47 16.02
C HIS A 53 -4.59 -4.47 17.12
N HIS A 54 -5.05 -3.28 16.71
CA HIS A 54 -5.51 -2.23 17.61
C HIS A 54 -7.04 -2.03 17.55
N ASN A 55 -7.79 -3.02 17.07
CA ASN A 55 -9.25 -2.95 16.88
C ASN A 55 -9.69 -1.85 15.90
N ILE A 56 -8.82 -1.48 14.96
CA ILE A 56 -9.20 -0.60 13.85
C ILE A 56 -9.97 -1.46 12.86
N LEU A 57 -11.30 -1.32 12.85
CA LEU A 57 -12.22 -2.19 12.09
C LEU A 57 -11.74 -2.45 10.64
N GLY A 58 -11.34 -1.40 9.92
CA GLY A 58 -10.85 -1.54 8.55
C GLY A 58 -9.58 -2.38 8.43
N ASN A 59 -8.61 -2.22 9.34
CA ASN A 59 -7.38 -3.01 9.34
C ASN A 59 -7.64 -4.46 9.74
N GLU A 60 -8.45 -4.70 10.78
CA GLU A 60 -8.78 -6.07 11.21
C GLU A 60 -9.50 -6.86 10.11
N MET A 61 -10.37 -6.18 9.35
CA MET A 61 -11.01 -6.77 8.18
C MET A 61 -10.00 -7.09 7.08
N ALA A 62 -9.07 -6.17 6.79
CA ALA A 62 -8.01 -6.39 5.81
C ALA A 62 -7.10 -7.57 6.21
N ASP A 63 -6.68 -7.65 7.47
CA ASP A 63 -5.87 -8.76 8.00
C ASP A 63 -6.59 -10.10 7.90
N THR A 64 -7.89 -10.10 8.23
CA THR A 64 -8.71 -11.32 8.14
C THR A 64 -8.83 -11.80 6.71
N LEU A 65 -8.96 -10.89 5.75
CA LEU A 65 -9.00 -11.22 4.33
C LEU A 65 -7.64 -11.71 3.82
N ALA A 66 -6.55 -11.05 4.21
CA ALA A 66 -5.19 -11.43 3.82
C ALA A 66 -4.82 -12.84 4.31
N LYS A 67 -5.26 -13.23 5.52
CA LYS A 67 -5.05 -14.58 6.07
C LYS A 67 -5.84 -15.68 5.37
N ARG A 68 -6.82 -15.32 4.54
CA ARG A 68 -7.70 -16.26 3.81
C ARG A 68 -7.34 -16.41 2.32
N ALA A 69 -6.43 -15.59 1.81
CA ALA A 69 -5.91 -15.65 0.45
C ALA A 69 -4.69 -16.57 0.37
#